data_AF-A0A6B9Z752-F1
#
_entry.id   AF-A0A6B9Z752-F1
#
_cell.length_a   1.000
_cell.length_b   1.000
_cell.length_c   1.000
_cell.angle_alpha   90.00
_cell.angle_beta   90.00
_cell.angle_gamma   90.00
#
_symmetry.space_group_name_H-M   'P 1'
#
loop_
_entity.id
_entity.type
_entity.pdbx_description
1 polymer ?
#
loop_
_entity_poly.entity_id
_entity_poly.type
_entity_poly.pdbx_seq_one_letter_code
_entity_poly.pdbx_strand_id
1 'polypeptide(L)' 'MSAQRIRQSVIANLFIQGCDIGVVQQFAGHKYPSSTERYRQDDVYRLQSAIELYHPIR' A
#
# COMPACT_ATOMS: atom_id res chain seq x y z
N MET A 1 1.41 15.63 -8.00
CA MET A 1 0.87 14.29 -7.64
C MET A 1 -0.57 14.20 -8.14
N SER A 2 -1.01 13.05 -8.67
CA SER A 2 -2.39 12.88 -9.15
C SER A 2 -3.28 12.22 -8.09
N ALA A 3 -4.59 12.47 -8.15
CA ALA A 3 -5.57 11.87 -7.24
C ALA A 3 -5.52 10.33 -7.23
N GLN A 4 -5.21 9.71 -8.38
CA GLN A 4 -5.02 8.27 -8.48
C GLN A 4 -3.83 7.77 -7.64
N ARG A 5 -2.69 8.48 -7.66
CA ARG A 5 -1.51 8.12 -6.87
C ARG A 5 -1.76 8.29 -5.37
N ILE A 6 -2.51 9.34 -4.98
CA ILE A 6 -2.92 9.55 -3.59
C ILE A 6 -3.81 8.40 -3.13
N ARG A 7 -4.85 8.07 -3.90
CA ARG A 7 -5.75 6.94 -3.59
C ARG A 7 -4.99 5.62 -3.48
N GLN A 8 -4.04 5.36 -4.38
CA GLN A 8 -3.17 4.18 -4.30
C GLN A 8 -2.37 4.12 -3.00
N SER A 9 -1.74 5.22 -2.62
CA SER A 9 -0.98 5.32 -1.38
C SER A 9 -1.85 5.08 -0.14
N VAL A 10 -3.05 5.67 -0.10
CA VAL A 10 -3.99 5.47 1.02
C VAL A 10 -4.40 4.00 1.15
N ILE A 11 -4.79 3.34 0.05
CA ILE A 11 -5.18 1.92 0.08
C ILE A 11 -4.02 1.02 0.51
N ALA A 12 -2.80 1.27 0.02
CA ALA A 12 -1.62 0.52 0.43
C ALA A 12 -1.30 0.69 1.92
N ASN A 13 -1.44 1.91 2.45
CA ASN A 13 -1.19 2.19 3.87
C ASN A 13 -2.18 1.48 4.81
N LEU A 14 -3.43 1.26 4.38
CA LEU A 14 -4.39 0.47 5.17
C LEU A 14 -3.92 -0.97 5.36
N PHE A 15 -3.29 -1.56 4.33
CA PHE A 15 -2.67 -2.88 4.45
C PHE A 15 -1.45 -2.87 5.38
N ILE A 16 -0.62 -1.83 5.33
CA ILE A 16 0.54 -1.67 6.25
C ILE A 16 0.08 -1.58 7.71
N GLN A 17 -1.07 -0.96 7.96
CA GLN A 17 -1.69 -0.87 9.28
C GLN A 17 -2.34 -2.19 9.76
N GLY A 18 -2.26 -3.27 8.96
CA GLY A 18 -2.80 -4.58 9.33
C GLY A 18 -4.31 -4.72 9.14
N CYS A 19 -4.95 -3.83 8.38
CA CYS A 19 -6.36 -3.97 8.07
C CYS A 19 -6.61 -5.23 7.22
N ASP A 20 -7.70 -5.94 7.53
CA ASP A 20 -8.14 -7.08 6.73
C ASP A 20 -8.60 -6.66 5.33
N ILE A 21 -8.46 -7.57 4.36
CA ILE A 21 -8.83 -7.31 2.96
C ILE A 21 -10.28 -6.91 2.79
N GLY A 22 -11.22 -7.44 3.59
CA GLY A 22 -12.63 -7.06 3.51
C GLY A 22 -12.86 -5.58 3.87
N VAL A 23 -12.16 -5.10 4.90
CA VAL A 23 -12.21 -3.69 5.34
C VAL A 23 -11.64 -2.79 4.25
N VAL A 24 -10.46 -3.14 3.71
CA VAL A 24 -9.82 -2.34 2.67
C VAL A 24 -10.62 -2.36 1.36
N GLN A 25 -11.24 -3.48 1.02
CA GLN A 25 -12.10 -3.60 -0.15
C GLN A 25 -13.34 -2.71 -0.04
N GLN A 26 -14.01 -2.74 1.11
CA GLN A 26 -15.17 -1.89 1.39
C GLN A 26 -14.80 -0.41 1.29
N PHE A 27 -13.66 -0.03 1.87
CA PHE A 27 -13.12 1.33 1.79
C PHE A 27 -12.80 1.74 0.34
N ALA A 28 -12.17 0.85 -0.43
CA ALA A 28 -11.77 1.13 -1.81
C ALA A 28 -12.96 1.10 -2.81
N GLY A 29 -14.14 0.64 -2.39
CA GLY A 29 -15.32 0.49 -3.23
C GLY A 29 -15.14 -0.55 -4.34
N HIS A 30 -14.28 -1.55 -4.12
CA HIS A 30 -13.95 -2.53 -5.14
C HIS A 30 -14.95 -3.69 -5.16
N LYS A 31 -15.42 -4.03 -6.36
CA LYS A 31 -16.36 -5.15 -6.58
C LYS A 31 -15.76 -6.51 -6.24
N TYR A 32 -14.46 -6.69 -6.50
CA TYR A 32 -13.77 -7.96 -6.32
C TYR A 32 -12.59 -7.79 -5.36
N PRO A 33 -12.34 -8.75 -4.45
CA PRO A 33 -11.17 -8.73 -3.57
C PRO A 33 -9.85 -8.64 -4.34
N SER A 34 -9.76 -9.30 -5.51
CA SER A 34 -8.58 -9.28 -6.38
C SER A 34 -8.21 -7.89 -6.92
N SER A 35 -9.15 -6.94 -6.96
CA SER A 35 -8.86 -5.54 -7.29
C SER A 35 -8.17 -4.83 -6.13
N THR A 36 -8.50 -5.19 -4.89
CA THR A 36 -7.92 -4.62 -3.66
C THR A 36 -6.58 -5.28 -3.32
N GLU A 37 -6.46 -6.58 -3.56
CA GLU A 37 -5.25 -7.39 -3.32
C GLU A 37 -4.02 -6.83 -4.04
N ARG A 38 -4.16 -6.28 -5.25
CA ARG A 38 -3.05 -5.65 -6.00
C ARG A 38 -2.37 -4.49 -5.27
N TYR A 39 -3.00 -3.95 -4.22
CA TYR A 39 -2.47 -2.87 -3.39
C TYR A 39 -1.75 -3.39 -2.15
N ARG A 40 -1.82 -4.70 -1.83
CA ARG A 40 -0.85 -5.32 -0.93
C ARG A 40 0.48 -5.22 -1.66
N GLN A 41 1.31 -4.28 -1.25
CA GLN A 41 2.67 -4.17 -1.76
C GLN A 41 3.37 -5.49 -1.47
N ASP A 42 3.69 -6.25 -2.52
CA ASP A 42 4.75 -7.26 -2.45
C ASP A 42 6.03 -6.50 -2.15
N ASP A 43 6.44 -6.46 -0.87
CA ASP A 43 7.74 -6.15 -0.25
C ASP A 43 8.67 -5.01 -0.76
N VAL A 44 8.50 -4.45 -1.95
CA VAL A 44 9.42 -3.49 -2.58
C VAL A 44 9.50 -2.17 -1.81
N TYR A 45 8.40 -1.73 -1.20
CA TYR A 45 8.41 -0.54 -0.35
C TYR A 45 9.08 -0.76 1.01
N ARG A 46 9.02 -1.99 1.57
CA ARG A 46 9.81 -2.34 2.76
C ARG A 46 11.30 -2.32 2.43
N LEU A 47 11.68 -2.80 1.24
CA LEU A 47 13.06 -2.71 0.76
C LEU A 47 13.50 -1.24 0.60
N GLN A 48 12.66 -0.36 0.03
CA GLN A 48 13.03 1.05 -0.13
C GLN A 48 13.20 1.78 1.22
N SER A 49 12.31 1.56 2.18
CA SER A 49 12.46 2.13 3.53
C SER A 49 13.65 1.55 4.29
N ALA A 50 13.98 0.26 4.10
CA ALA A 50 15.20 -0.34 4.65
C ALA A 50 16.46 0.24 4.00
N ILE A 51 16.43 0.47 2.68
CA ILE A 51 17.49 1.17 1.94
C ILE A 51 17.66 2.59 2.53
N GLU A 52 16.60 3.36 2.71
CA GLU A 52 16.67 4.71 3.30
C GLU A 52 17.15 4.71 4.76
N LEU A 53 16.81 3.68 5.56
CA LEU A 53 17.19 3.58 6.98
C LEU A 53 18.66 3.14 7.16
N TYR A 54 19.22 2.37 6.22
CA TYR A 54 20.57 1.78 6.32
C TYR A 54 21.60 2.32 5.33
N HIS A 55 21.25 3.23 4.43
CA HIS A 55 22.22 3.87 3.54
C HIS A 55 23.07 4.90 4.30
N PRO A 56 24.40 4.69 4.46
CA PRO A 56 25.29 5.61 5.16
C PRO A 56 25.82 6.72 4.22
N ILE A 57 24.98 7.28 3.34
CA ILE A 57 25.42 8.34 2.43
C ILE A 57 24.87 9.68 2.91
N ARG A 58 25.69 10.35 3.73
CA ARG A 58 25.73 11.81 3.82
C ARG A 58 26.61 12.35 2.69
#